data_AF-A0A368R3P8-F1
#
_entry.id   AF-A0A368R3P8-F1
#
_cell.length_a   1.000
_cell.length_b   1.000
_cell.length_c   1.000
_cell.angle_alpha   90.00
_cell.angle_beta   90.00
_cell.angle_gamma   90.00
#
_symmetry.space_group_name_H-M   'P 1'
#
loop_
_entity.id
_entity.type
_entity.pdbx_description
1 polymer ?
#
loop_
_entity_poly.entity_id
_entity_poly.type
_entity_poly.pdbx_seq_one_letter_code
_entity_poly.pdbx_strand_id
1 'polypeptide(L)'
;MERMGKVLKDWQGILFQDFFSLGTITTKNYETDERQRPAEERATLEANRFSGYQKIILAGLGTMFWGTATNVIAHLEKKLVSAENLADWVHYSLAHWVRNSFIYGAFALVLMSLGLCASTFPSSSPLAAGMAGLGGWQAFVFTLGTFHMASLKYYSNTEECFYSFLGAFAVITVYWGFAAQDPLLLHIVVKSILWVISLPFFVVFFVLYYLLHLIMWFLRLVTVIIFIIY
;
A
#
# COMPACT_ATOMS: atom_id res chain seq x y z
N MET A 1 -2.52 36.23 -3.36
CA MET A 1 -2.46 35.74 -1.97
C MET A 1 -3.68 34.88 -1.60
N GLU A 2 -4.89 35.25 -2.01
CA GLU A 2 -6.13 34.53 -1.70
C GLU A 2 -6.14 33.05 -2.13
N ARG A 3 -5.66 32.75 -3.36
CA ARG A 3 -5.50 31.38 -3.86
C ARG A 3 -4.53 30.53 -3.03
N MET A 4 -3.48 31.15 -2.50
CA MET A 4 -2.44 30.48 -1.69
C MET A 4 -2.92 30.25 -0.25
N GLY A 5 -3.69 31.19 0.32
CA GLY A 5 -4.36 31.02 1.61
C GLY A 5 -5.42 29.92 1.59
N LYS A 6 -6.14 29.75 0.47
CA LYS A 6 -7.07 28.62 0.27
C LYS A 6 -6.34 27.29 0.28
N VAL A 7 -5.27 27.16 -0.50
CA VAL A 7 -4.42 25.94 -0.52
C VAL A 7 -3.91 25.62 0.89
N LEU A 8 -3.44 26.62 1.64
CA LEU A 8 -2.95 26.40 3.01
C LEU A 8 -4.05 25.90 3.96
N LYS A 9 -5.28 26.42 3.84
CA LYS A 9 -6.46 25.95 4.59
C LYS A 9 -6.85 24.53 4.20
N ASP A 10 -6.86 24.21 2.92
CA ASP A 10 -7.20 22.87 2.42
C ASP A 10 -6.18 21.84 2.92
N TRP A 11 -4.89 22.17 2.87
CA TRP A 11 -3.81 21.33 3.42
C TRP A 11 -3.86 21.21 4.95
N GLN A 12 -4.22 22.28 5.67
CA GLN A 12 -4.43 22.21 7.13
C GLN A 12 -5.62 21.30 7.49
N GLY A 13 -6.72 21.39 6.74
CA GLY A 13 -7.86 20.49 6.92
C GLY A 13 -7.47 19.03 6.75
N ILE A 14 -6.81 18.72 5.62
CA ILE A 14 -6.38 17.36 5.29
C ILE A 14 -5.38 16.80 6.31
N LEU A 15 -4.39 17.59 6.74
CA LEU A 15 -3.31 17.11 7.63
C LEU A 15 -3.69 17.07 9.11
N PHE A 16 -4.58 17.96 9.56
CA PHE A 16 -4.83 18.14 11.00
C PHE A 16 -6.28 17.90 11.42
N GLN A 17 -7.28 18.18 10.59
CA GLN A 17 -8.69 17.94 10.95
C GLN A 17 -9.16 16.55 10.49
N ASP A 18 -8.90 16.21 9.22
CA ASP A 18 -9.31 14.94 8.64
C ASP A 18 -8.39 13.80 9.06
N PHE A 19 -7.16 14.09 9.47
CA PHE A 19 -6.24 13.04 9.91
C PHE A 19 -6.30 12.75 11.41
N PHE A 20 -6.55 13.71 12.31
CA PHE A 20 -6.63 13.44 13.76
C PHE A 20 -8.03 13.09 14.27
N SER A 21 -9.05 13.26 13.43
CA SER A 21 -10.37 12.75 13.70
C SER A 21 -10.33 11.21 13.70
N LEU A 22 -10.52 10.61 14.87
CA LEU A 22 -10.59 9.15 15.02
C LEU A 22 -11.64 8.53 14.09
N GLY A 23 -12.72 9.28 13.82
CA GLY A 23 -13.76 8.91 12.86
C GLY A 23 -13.27 8.86 11.41
N THR A 24 -12.36 9.74 11.00
CA THR A 24 -11.92 9.84 9.60
C THR A 24 -10.75 8.91 9.26
N ILE A 25 -9.97 8.50 10.28
CA ILE A 25 -8.95 7.45 10.15
C ILE A 25 -9.60 6.06 10.03
N THR A 26 -10.65 5.81 10.81
CA THR A 26 -11.27 4.48 10.94
C THR A 26 -12.42 4.25 9.98
N THR A 27 -12.91 5.30 9.31
CA THR A 27 -13.95 5.18 8.29
C THR A 27 -13.32 5.11 6.91
N LYS A 28 -13.74 4.12 6.12
CA LYS A 28 -13.33 4.01 4.73
C LYS A 28 -14.10 5.03 3.90
N ASN A 29 -13.42 5.67 2.96
CA ASN A 29 -14.02 6.72 2.13
C ASN A 29 -15.21 6.16 1.33
N TYR A 30 -15.07 4.95 0.77
CA TYR A 30 -16.16 4.33 0.00
C TYR A 30 -17.39 4.03 0.88
N GLU A 31 -17.23 3.69 2.17
CA GLU A 31 -18.36 3.46 3.07
C GLU A 31 -19.13 4.75 3.35
N THR A 32 -18.43 5.90 3.33
CA THR A 32 -19.04 7.22 3.50
C THR A 32 -19.86 7.61 2.28
N ASP A 33 -19.31 7.37 1.08
CA ASP A 33 -19.98 7.64 -0.19
C ASP A 33 -21.17 6.70 -0.42
N GLU A 34 -21.03 5.42 -0.07
CA GLU A 34 -22.08 4.41 -0.19
C GLU A 34 -23.27 4.72 0.73
N ARG A 35 -23.06 5.25 1.95
CA ARG A 35 -24.15 5.61 2.89
C ARG A 35 -25.17 6.59 2.33
N GLN A 36 -24.78 7.40 1.35
CA GLN A 36 -25.66 8.38 0.70
C GLN A 36 -26.56 7.75 -0.38
N ARG A 37 -26.31 6.48 -0.73
CA ARG A 37 -26.99 5.76 -1.82
C ARG A 37 -28.14 4.89 -1.31
N PRO A 38 -29.12 4.55 -2.17
CA PRO A 38 -30.18 3.60 -1.84
C PRO A 38 -29.65 2.24 -1.36
N ALA A 39 -30.43 1.54 -0.54
CA ALA A 39 -30.03 0.26 0.04
C ALA A 39 -29.71 -0.82 -1.01
N GLU A 40 -30.48 -0.86 -2.11
CA GLU A 40 -30.29 -1.81 -3.20
C GLU A 40 -28.96 -1.57 -3.96
N GLU A 41 -28.63 -0.30 -4.22
CA GLU A 41 -27.37 0.07 -4.87
C GLU A 41 -26.16 -0.28 -3.99
N ARG A 42 -26.26 -0.04 -2.67
CA ARG A 42 -25.22 -0.43 -1.71
C ARG A 42 -24.96 -1.93 -1.72
N ALA A 43 -26.01 -2.75 -1.68
CA ALA A 43 -25.87 -4.21 -1.72
C ALA A 43 -25.19 -4.68 -3.02
N THR A 44 -25.47 -4.02 -4.14
CA THR A 44 -24.84 -4.32 -5.44
C THR A 44 -23.36 -3.94 -5.46
N LEU A 45 -23.00 -2.76 -4.94
CA LEU A 45 -21.60 -2.32 -4.84
C LEU A 45 -20.76 -3.25 -3.95
N GLU A 46 -21.33 -3.68 -2.82
CA GLU A 46 -20.69 -4.63 -1.92
C GLU A 46 -20.51 -6.01 -2.57
N ALA A 47 -21.54 -6.54 -3.23
CA ALA A 47 -21.44 -7.80 -3.95
C ALA A 47 -20.37 -7.75 -5.06
N ASN A 48 -20.31 -6.63 -5.80
CA ASN A 48 -19.27 -6.41 -6.82
C ASN A 48 -17.87 -6.38 -6.21
N ARG A 49 -17.70 -5.73 -5.04
CA ARG A 49 -16.42 -5.68 -4.31
C ARG A 49 -15.98 -7.09 -3.88
N PHE A 50 -16.86 -7.86 -3.26
CA PHE A 50 -16.56 -9.25 -2.88
C PHE A 50 -16.24 -10.14 -4.08
N SER A 51 -16.99 -10.01 -5.17
CA SER A 51 -16.68 -10.71 -6.43
C SER A 51 -15.31 -10.32 -6.99
N GLY A 52 -14.94 -9.04 -6.89
CA GLY A 52 -13.61 -8.55 -7.24
C GLY A 52 -12.51 -9.23 -6.42
N TYR A 53 -12.66 -9.27 -5.10
CA TYR A 53 -11.71 -9.97 -4.22
C TYR A 53 -11.62 -11.46 -4.55
N GLN A 54 -12.75 -12.15 -4.78
CA GLN A 54 -12.75 -13.56 -5.18
C GLN A 54 -11.92 -13.81 -6.43
N LYS A 55 -12.11 -12.99 -7.48
CA LYS A 55 -11.37 -13.14 -8.74
C LYS A 55 -9.87 -12.99 -8.54
N ILE A 56 -9.46 -11.99 -7.75
CA ILE A 56 -8.05 -11.75 -7.43
C ILE A 56 -7.47 -12.92 -6.63
N ILE A 57 -8.20 -13.40 -5.62
CA ILE A 57 -7.79 -14.53 -4.79
C ILE A 57 -7.65 -15.81 -5.62
N LEU A 58 -8.64 -16.12 -6.45
CA LEU A 58 -8.60 -17.29 -7.34
C LEU A 58 -7.44 -17.21 -8.34
N ALA A 59 -7.15 -16.01 -8.87
CA ALA A 59 -5.97 -15.80 -9.72
C ALA A 59 -4.66 -16.03 -8.95
N GLY A 60 -4.56 -15.58 -7.69
CA GLY A 60 -3.40 -15.83 -6.83
C GLY A 60 -3.23 -17.29 -6.45
N LEU A 61 -4.32 -17.99 -6.10
CA LEU A 61 -4.32 -19.44 -5.83
C LEU A 61 -3.91 -20.22 -7.08
N GLY A 62 -4.43 -19.83 -8.26
CA GLY A 62 -3.98 -20.35 -9.54
C GLY A 62 -2.48 -20.15 -9.72
N THR A 63 -1.97 -18.93 -9.51
CA THR A 63 -0.53 -18.64 -9.59
C THR A 63 0.29 -19.45 -8.59
N MET A 64 -0.24 -19.73 -7.40
CA MET A 64 0.41 -20.59 -6.42
C MET A 64 0.54 -22.03 -6.92
N PHE A 65 -0.55 -22.58 -7.44
CA PHE A 65 -0.60 -23.93 -8.00
C PHE A 65 0.31 -24.08 -9.23
N TRP A 66 0.24 -23.14 -10.18
CA TRP A 66 0.98 -23.19 -11.44
C TRP A 66 2.42 -22.68 -11.33
N GLY A 67 2.67 -21.67 -10.50
CA GLY A 67 3.93 -20.93 -10.45
C GLY A 67 4.87 -21.32 -9.31
N THR A 68 4.37 -21.78 -8.15
CA THR A 68 5.18 -21.75 -6.91
C THR A 68 5.49 -23.12 -6.32
N ALA A 69 4.61 -24.12 -6.44
CA ALA A 69 4.83 -25.40 -5.77
C ALA A 69 5.91 -26.29 -6.43
N THR A 70 6.14 -26.18 -7.74
CA THR A 70 6.97 -27.17 -8.46
C THR A 70 8.20 -26.59 -9.16
N ASN A 71 8.12 -25.40 -9.77
CA ASN A 71 9.19 -24.92 -10.63
C ASN A 71 10.18 -23.97 -9.96
N VAL A 72 9.70 -23.04 -9.14
CA VAL A 72 10.56 -22.03 -8.49
C VAL A 72 11.36 -22.63 -7.34
N ILE A 73 10.70 -23.39 -6.45
CA ILE A 73 11.38 -24.06 -5.32
C ILE A 73 12.39 -25.07 -5.86
N ALA A 74 12.01 -25.91 -6.82
CA ALA A 74 12.94 -26.87 -7.42
C ALA A 74 14.11 -26.21 -8.16
N HIS A 75 13.91 -25.02 -8.74
CA HIS A 75 15.00 -24.27 -9.37
C HIS A 75 15.96 -23.67 -8.34
N LEU A 76 15.43 -23.12 -7.24
CA LEU A 76 16.25 -22.60 -6.14
C LEU A 76 16.99 -23.73 -5.42
N GLU A 77 16.35 -24.87 -5.19
CA GLU A 77 16.96 -26.08 -4.63
C GLU A 77 18.08 -26.61 -5.54
N LYS A 78 17.84 -26.69 -6.86
CA LYS A 78 18.90 -27.05 -7.83
C LYS A 78 20.06 -26.07 -7.80
N LYS A 79 19.81 -24.76 -7.71
CA LYS A 79 20.87 -23.76 -7.56
C LYS A 79 21.63 -23.97 -6.26
N LEU A 80 20.94 -24.32 -5.18
CA LEU A 80 21.53 -24.61 -3.87
C LEU A 80 22.46 -25.82 -3.90
N VAL A 81 22.02 -26.91 -4.55
CA VAL A 81 22.83 -28.11 -4.77
C VAL A 81 24.02 -27.82 -5.71
N SER A 82 23.84 -27.00 -6.75
CA SER A 82 24.95 -26.61 -7.64
C SER A 82 25.96 -25.64 -7.00
N ALA A 83 25.55 -24.94 -5.94
CA ALA A 83 26.35 -23.96 -5.22
C ALA A 83 27.22 -24.58 -4.12
N GLU A 84 27.38 -25.91 -4.09
CA GLU A 84 28.23 -26.64 -3.13
C GLU A 84 29.70 -26.19 -3.16
N ASN A 85 30.13 -25.51 -4.23
CA ASN A 85 31.46 -24.90 -4.38
C ASN A 85 31.48 -23.36 -4.23
N LEU A 86 30.35 -22.73 -3.87
CA LEU A 86 30.27 -21.28 -3.63
C LEU A 86 30.57 -20.97 -2.16
N ALA A 87 31.04 -19.75 -1.90
CA ALA A 87 31.35 -19.30 -0.54
C ALA A 87 30.17 -19.52 0.43
N ASP A 88 30.45 -20.02 1.64
CA ASP A 88 29.47 -20.45 2.65
C ASP A 88 28.35 -19.42 2.91
N TRP A 89 28.65 -18.12 2.81
CA TRP A 89 27.67 -17.05 3.01
C TRP A 89 26.58 -17.00 1.94
N VAL A 90 26.90 -17.35 0.68
CA VAL A 90 25.92 -17.41 -0.41
C VAL A 90 25.01 -18.63 -0.23
N HIS A 91 25.59 -19.76 0.18
CA HIS A 91 24.84 -20.98 0.47
C HIS A 91 23.85 -20.77 1.63
N TYR A 92 24.32 -20.13 2.72
CA TYR A 92 23.48 -19.78 3.86
C TYR A 92 22.33 -18.84 3.48
N SER A 93 22.62 -17.81 2.68
CA SER A 93 21.60 -16.87 2.20
C SER A 93 20.55 -17.60 1.35
N LEU A 94 20.96 -18.37 0.34
CA LEU A 94 20.02 -19.05 -0.55
C LEU A 94 19.12 -20.07 0.19
N ALA A 95 19.67 -20.82 1.16
CA ALA A 95 18.90 -21.77 1.98
C ALA A 95 17.87 -21.06 2.86
N HIS A 96 18.27 -19.95 3.46
CA HIS A 96 17.39 -19.10 4.26
C HIS A 96 16.22 -18.55 3.43
N TRP A 97 16.50 -18.12 2.20
CA TRP A 97 15.49 -17.65 1.26
C TRP A 97 14.47 -18.74 0.88
N VAL A 98 14.92 -19.95 0.53
CA VAL A 98 14.02 -21.07 0.20
C VAL A 98 13.08 -21.39 1.37
N ARG A 99 13.62 -21.48 2.59
CA ARG A 99 12.83 -21.76 3.80
C ARG A 99 11.78 -20.69 4.05
N ASN A 100 12.17 -19.41 3.96
CA ASN A 100 11.26 -18.30 4.20
C ASN A 100 10.18 -18.20 3.12
N SER A 101 10.51 -18.49 1.86
CA SER A 101 9.54 -18.56 0.78
C SER A 101 8.50 -19.66 0.98
N PHE A 102 8.91 -20.83 1.52
CA PHE A 102 7.98 -21.90 1.84
C PHE A 102 7.01 -21.53 2.97
N ILE A 103 7.55 -21.00 4.09
CA ILE A 103 6.75 -20.55 5.23
C ILE A 103 5.78 -19.45 4.80
N TYR A 104 6.28 -18.47 4.04
CA TYR A 104 5.46 -17.40 3.50
C TYR A 104 4.39 -17.92 2.54
N GLY A 105 4.71 -18.89 1.69
CA GLY A 105 3.74 -19.51 0.79
C GLY A 105 2.59 -20.19 1.56
N ALA A 106 2.90 -20.94 2.62
CA ALA A 106 1.87 -21.54 3.47
C ALA A 106 1.00 -20.47 4.14
N PHE A 107 1.61 -19.41 4.68
CA PHE A 107 0.88 -18.28 5.26
C PHE A 107 -0.01 -17.58 4.23
N ALA A 108 0.50 -17.33 3.03
CA ALA A 108 -0.23 -16.72 1.93
C ALA A 108 -1.45 -17.57 1.53
N LEU A 109 -1.28 -18.89 1.44
CA LEU A 109 -2.36 -19.83 1.14
C LEU A 109 -3.48 -19.76 2.18
N VAL A 110 -3.12 -19.73 3.46
CA VAL A 110 -4.11 -19.63 4.55
C VAL A 110 -4.90 -18.32 4.44
N LEU A 111 -4.21 -17.18 4.29
CA LEU A 111 -4.88 -15.90 4.17
C LEU A 111 -5.75 -15.78 2.91
N MET A 112 -5.26 -16.27 1.76
CA MET A 112 -6.05 -16.33 0.52
C MET A 112 -7.31 -17.20 0.70
N SER A 113 -7.17 -18.37 1.33
CA SER A 113 -8.30 -19.28 1.57
C SER A 113 -9.32 -18.67 2.53
N LEU A 114 -8.86 -18.05 3.62
CA LEU A 114 -9.73 -17.34 4.56
C LEU A 114 -10.45 -16.17 3.89
N GLY A 115 -9.75 -15.40 3.04
CA GLY A 115 -10.36 -14.33 2.28
C GLY A 115 -11.40 -14.83 1.29
N LEU A 116 -11.16 -15.97 0.64
CA LEU A 116 -12.12 -16.60 -0.26
C LEU A 116 -13.39 -17.02 0.49
N CYS A 117 -13.25 -17.66 1.65
CA CYS A 117 -14.40 -17.99 2.51
C CYS A 117 -15.12 -16.73 3.00
N ALA A 118 -14.38 -15.71 3.44
CA ALA A 118 -14.97 -14.46 3.94
C ALA A 118 -15.78 -13.73 2.86
N SER A 119 -15.36 -13.82 1.60
CA SER A 119 -16.07 -13.19 0.48
C SER A 119 -17.42 -13.83 0.14
N THR A 120 -17.73 -15.01 0.70
CA THR A 120 -19.04 -15.67 0.55
C THR A 120 -19.95 -15.44 1.75
N PHE A 121 -19.46 -14.79 2.80
CA PHE A 121 -20.25 -14.50 3.99
C PHE A 121 -21.24 -13.34 3.73
N PRO A 122 -22.38 -13.32 4.44
CA PRO A 122 -23.30 -12.20 4.37
C PRO A 122 -22.62 -10.91 4.84
N SER A 123 -23.10 -9.77 4.35
CA SER A 123 -22.60 -8.43 4.70
C SER A 123 -22.73 -8.09 6.18
N SER A 124 -23.63 -8.76 6.90
CA SER A 124 -23.75 -8.67 8.35
C SER A 124 -22.63 -9.36 9.13
N SER A 125 -21.81 -10.17 8.46
CA SER A 125 -20.72 -10.90 9.09
C SER A 125 -19.58 -9.95 9.47
N PRO A 126 -19.13 -9.96 10.73
CA PRO A 126 -18.07 -9.07 11.18
C PRO A 126 -16.79 -9.37 10.40
N LEU A 127 -16.11 -8.32 9.96
CA LEU A 127 -14.80 -8.37 9.30
C LEU A 127 -14.77 -9.07 7.93
N ALA A 128 -15.91 -9.46 7.33
CA ALA A 128 -15.95 -10.16 6.05
C ALA A 128 -15.21 -9.37 4.94
N ALA A 129 -15.50 -8.08 4.80
CA ALA A 129 -14.80 -7.19 3.87
C ALA A 129 -13.29 -7.11 4.15
N GLY A 130 -12.92 -7.00 5.43
CA GLY A 130 -11.52 -6.92 5.82
C GLY A 130 -10.73 -8.20 5.50
N MET A 131 -11.30 -9.37 5.80
CA MET A 131 -10.67 -10.66 5.52
C MET A 131 -10.63 -10.97 4.02
N ALA A 132 -11.71 -10.65 3.28
CA ALA A 132 -11.72 -10.81 1.82
C ALA A 132 -10.70 -9.89 1.14
N GLY A 133 -10.61 -8.62 1.57
CA GLY A 133 -9.61 -7.68 1.08
C GLY A 133 -8.18 -8.11 1.44
N LEU A 134 -7.95 -8.63 2.66
CA LEU A 134 -6.65 -9.16 3.06
C LEU A 134 -6.22 -10.35 2.19
N GLY A 135 -7.14 -11.29 1.93
CA GLY A 135 -6.88 -12.39 1.01
C GLY A 135 -6.55 -11.92 -0.40
N GLY A 136 -7.29 -10.92 -0.92
CA GLY A 136 -7.04 -10.31 -2.22
C GLY A 136 -5.68 -9.61 -2.30
N TRP A 137 -5.33 -8.83 -1.28
CA TRP A 137 -4.02 -8.20 -1.18
C TRP A 137 -2.90 -9.24 -1.13
N GLN A 138 -3.07 -10.28 -0.31
CA GLN A 138 -2.10 -11.35 -0.18
C GLN A 138 -1.88 -12.10 -1.50
N ALA A 139 -2.97 -12.36 -2.26
CA ALA A 139 -2.90 -12.96 -3.59
C ALA A 139 -2.08 -12.12 -4.57
N PHE A 140 -2.24 -10.79 -4.51
CA PHE A 140 -1.49 -9.86 -5.36
C PHE A 140 0.00 -9.85 -5.01
N VAL A 141 0.33 -9.73 -3.72
CA VAL A 141 1.71 -9.75 -3.22
C VAL A 141 2.39 -11.07 -3.54
N PHE A 142 1.69 -12.18 -3.34
CA PHE A 142 2.21 -13.50 -3.63
C PHE A 142 2.51 -13.68 -5.12
N THR A 143 1.58 -13.28 -6.00
CA THR A 143 1.77 -13.31 -7.46
C THR A 143 2.99 -12.49 -7.87
N LEU A 144 3.16 -11.30 -7.29
CA LEU A 144 4.32 -10.43 -7.53
C LEU A 144 5.63 -11.08 -7.08
N GLY A 145 5.64 -11.71 -5.90
CA GLY A 145 6.80 -12.43 -5.38
C GLY A 145 7.18 -13.61 -6.28
N THR A 146 6.20 -14.40 -6.70
CA THR A 146 6.41 -15.51 -7.64
C THR A 146 6.94 -15.03 -8.98
N PHE A 147 6.45 -13.90 -9.52
CA PHE A 147 6.98 -13.30 -10.74
C PHE A 147 8.46 -12.92 -10.59
N HIS A 148 8.83 -12.23 -9.51
CA HIS A 148 10.21 -11.84 -9.24
C HIS A 148 11.11 -13.07 -9.08
N MET A 149 10.70 -14.06 -8.29
CA MET A 149 11.46 -15.30 -8.13
C MET A 149 11.61 -16.07 -9.46
N ALA A 150 10.57 -16.12 -10.30
CA ALA A 150 10.66 -16.75 -11.62
C ALA A 150 11.61 -15.98 -12.56
N SER A 151 11.70 -14.66 -12.41
CA SER A 151 12.61 -13.81 -13.21
C SER A 151 14.09 -14.07 -12.92
N LEU A 152 14.43 -14.67 -11.77
CA LEU A 152 15.81 -15.08 -11.43
C LEU A 152 16.40 -16.15 -12.36
N LYS A 153 15.57 -16.74 -13.23
CA LYS A 153 16.01 -17.58 -14.34
C LYS A 153 16.73 -16.75 -15.42
N TYR A 154 16.35 -15.49 -15.60
CA TYR A 154 16.85 -14.60 -16.65
C TYR A 154 17.88 -13.60 -16.12
N TYR A 155 17.74 -13.17 -14.86
CA TYR A 155 18.65 -12.24 -14.21
C TYR A 155 19.25 -12.89 -12.97
N SER A 156 20.57 -13.00 -12.91
CA SER A 156 21.28 -13.68 -11.80
C SER A 156 21.43 -12.83 -10.54
N ASN A 157 21.17 -11.52 -10.61
CA ASN A 157 21.29 -10.63 -9.46
C ASN A 157 20.08 -10.74 -8.53
N THR A 158 20.26 -11.51 -7.46
CA THR A 158 19.24 -11.74 -6.43
C THR A 158 18.90 -10.50 -5.62
N GLU A 159 19.86 -9.59 -5.43
CA GLU A 159 19.65 -8.37 -4.64
C GLU A 159 18.78 -7.36 -5.40
N GLU A 160 19.07 -7.12 -6.67
CA GLU A 160 18.25 -6.26 -7.52
C GLU A 160 16.81 -6.78 -7.65
N CYS A 161 16.66 -8.10 -7.81
CA CYS A 161 15.35 -8.74 -7.84
C CYS A 161 14.58 -8.53 -6.52
N PHE A 162 15.27 -8.60 -5.38
CA PHE A 162 14.68 -8.33 -4.07
C PHE A 162 14.26 -6.86 -3.92
N TYR A 163 15.13 -5.92 -4.28
CA TYR A 163 14.82 -4.49 -4.19
C TYR A 163 13.68 -4.09 -5.13
N SER A 164 13.64 -4.64 -6.35
CA SER A 164 12.52 -4.49 -7.27
C SER A 164 11.22 -5.01 -6.67
N PHE A 165 11.26 -6.20 -6.06
CA PHE A 165 10.10 -6.76 -5.36
C PHE A 165 9.64 -5.85 -4.22
N LEU A 166 10.55 -5.37 -3.37
CA LEU A 166 10.21 -4.46 -2.27
C LEU A 166 9.58 -3.15 -2.77
N GLY A 167 10.13 -2.58 -3.85
CA GLY A 167 9.58 -1.37 -4.47
C GLY A 167 8.16 -1.60 -5.00
N ALA A 168 7.96 -2.68 -5.78
CA ALA A 168 6.65 -3.01 -6.31
C ALA A 168 5.64 -3.38 -5.21
N PHE A 169 6.07 -4.11 -4.18
CA PHE A 169 5.28 -4.42 -2.99
C PHE A 169 4.80 -3.16 -2.28
N ALA A 170 5.69 -2.18 -2.07
CA ALA A 170 5.34 -0.90 -1.45
C ALA A 170 4.29 -0.15 -2.28
N VAL A 171 4.48 -0.05 -3.60
CA VAL A 171 3.53 0.63 -4.51
C VAL A 171 2.16 -0.03 -4.47
N ILE A 172 2.10 -1.36 -4.58
CA ILE A 172 0.84 -2.12 -4.53
C ILE A 172 0.17 -1.95 -3.18
N THR A 173 0.93 -1.98 -2.09
CA THR A 173 0.39 -1.82 -0.73
C THR A 173 -0.20 -0.43 -0.52
N VAL A 174 0.48 0.62 -1.00
CA VAL A 174 -0.04 1.98 -0.97
C VAL A 174 -1.32 2.08 -1.80
N TYR A 175 -1.29 1.62 -3.05
CA TYR A 175 -2.46 1.62 -3.94
C TYR A 175 -3.65 0.89 -3.30
N TRP A 176 -3.42 -0.30 -2.74
CA TRP A 176 -4.46 -1.10 -2.09
C TRP A 176 -5.04 -0.39 -0.87
N GLY A 177 -4.18 0.23 -0.06
CA GLY A 177 -4.58 1.03 1.09
C GLY A 177 -5.50 2.20 0.74
N PHE A 178 -5.36 2.82 -0.45
CA PHE A 178 -6.25 3.90 -0.90
C PHE A 178 -7.47 3.44 -1.69
N ALA A 179 -7.27 2.52 -2.64
CA ALA A 179 -8.30 2.14 -3.59
C ALA A 179 -9.27 1.14 -2.98
N ALA A 180 -8.75 0.05 -2.40
CA ALA A 180 -9.57 -1.01 -1.82
C ALA A 180 -9.95 -0.71 -0.37
N GLN A 181 -9.01 -0.16 0.41
CA GLN A 181 -9.20 0.21 1.83
C GLN A 181 -9.58 -0.95 2.78
N ASP A 182 -9.52 -2.19 2.28
CA ASP A 182 -9.65 -3.43 3.05
C ASP A 182 -8.32 -4.20 3.08
N PRO A 183 -7.86 -4.71 4.24
CA PRO A 183 -8.45 -4.51 5.56
C PRO A 183 -8.24 -3.08 6.07
N LEU A 184 -9.13 -2.64 6.96
CA LEU A 184 -9.08 -1.30 7.57
C LEU A 184 -7.71 -1.01 8.21
N LEU A 185 -7.08 -2.02 8.84
CA LEU A 185 -5.75 -1.85 9.43
C LEU A 185 -4.72 -1.42 8.38
N LEU A 186 -4.75 -2.00 7.17
CA LEU A 186 -3.84 -1.65 6.10
C LEU A 186 -4.09 -0.21 5.63
N HIS A 187 -5.36 0.17 5.50
CA HIS A 187 -5.75 1.54 5.19
C HIS A 187 -5.20 2.56 6.21
N ILE A 188 -5.37 2.27 7.51
CA ILE A 188 -4.87 3.12 8.61
C ILE A 188 -3.34 3.24 8.55
N VAL A 189 -2.63 2.13 8.38
CA VAL A 189 -1.16 2.12 8.31
C VAL A 189 -0.67 2.95 7.13
N VAL A 190 -1.21 2.73 5.92
CA VAL A 190 -0.81 3.47 4.71
C VAL A 190 -1.10 4.96 4.85
N LYS A 191 -2.30 5.33 5.34
CA LYS A 191 -2.64 6.72 5.66
C LYS A 191 -1.61 7.32 6.64
N SER A 192 -1.26 6.59 7.70
CA SER A 192 -0.34 7.07 8.75
C SER A 192 1.06 7.30 8.23
N ILE A 193 1.59 6.37 7.42
CA ILE A 193 2.90 6.50 6.79
C ILE A 193 2.93 7.75 5.90
N LEU A 194 1.92 7.94 5.06
CA LEU A 194 1.88 9.10 4.15
C LEU A 194 1.68 10.41 4.87
N TRP A 195 0.94 10.42 5.97
CA TRP A 195 0.84 11.59 6.83
C TRP A 195 2.21 11.95 7.43
N VAL A 196 2.94 10.98 7.97
CA VAL A 196 4.31 11.19 8.49
C VAL A 196 5.24 11.72 7.39
N ILE A 197 5.17 11.17 6.18
CA ILE A 197 5.97 11.64 5.03
C ILE A 197 5.56 13.05 4.60
N SER A 198 4.27 13.38 4.64
CA SER A 198 3.75 14.68 4.21
C SER A 198 4.07 15.81 5.19
N LEU A 199 4.30 15.48 6.47
CA LEU A 199 4.52 16.46 7.53
C LEU A 199 5.79 17.31 7.31
N PRO A 200 6.97 16.74 6.97
CA PRO A 200 8.14 17.53 6.56
C PRO A 200 7.87 18.48 5.38
N PHE A 201 7.18 18.01 4.33
CA PHE A 201 6.86 18.85 3.18
C PHE A 201 5.94 20.02 3.58
N PHE A 202 4.97 19.76 4.45
CA PHE A 202 4.12 20.81 4.99
C PHE A 202 4.91 21.82 5.81
N VAL A 203 5.82 21.38 6.68
CA VAL A 203 6.69 22.27 7.47
C VAL A 203 7.54 23.16 6.55
N VAL A 204 8.19 22.59 5.54
CA VAL A 204 9.00 23.35 4.57
C VAL A 204 8.12 24.36 3.83
N PHE A 205 6.97 23.95 3.32
CA PHE A 205 6.04 24.83 2.62
C PHE A 205 5.54 25.98 3.51
N PHE A 206 5.23 25.69 4.77
CA PHE A 206 4.78 26.68 5.75
C PHE A 206 5.88 27.71 6.06
N VAL A 207 7.12 27.26 6.28
CA VAL A 207 8.27 28.17 6.50
C VAL A 207 8.49 29.07 5.29
N LEU A 208 8.50 28.51 4.08
CA LEU A 208 8.65 29.29 2.85
C LEU A 208 7.52 30.32 2.68
N TYR A 209 6.28 29.94 2.97
CA TYR A 209 5.13 30.83 2.94
C TYR A 209 5.31 32.02 3.90
N TYR A 210 5.72 31.77 5.14
CA TYR A 210 5.96 32.83 6.14
C TYR A 210 7.11 33.76 5.75
N LEU A 211 8.21 33.21 5.21
CA LEU A 211 9.33 34.01 4.73
C LEU A 211 8.91 34.94 3.59
N LEU A 212 8.16 34.43 2.61
CA LEU A 212 7.61 35.25 1.53
C LEU A 212 6.69 36.36 2.05
N HIS A 213 5.85 36.04 3.04
CA HIS A 213 4.96 37.02 3.64
C HIS A 213 5.74 38.14 4.36
N LEU A 214 6.79 37.77 5.12
CA LEU A 214 7.67 38.72 5.81
C LEU A 214 8.37 39.65 4.82
N ILE A 215 8.92 39.10 3.73
CA ILE A 215 9.58 39.89 2.67
C ILE A 215 8.60 40.88 2.04
N MET A 216 7.39 40.43 1.70
CA MET A 216 6.36 41.29 1.11
C MET A 216 5.92 42.40 2.07
N TRP A 217 5.82 42.10 3.37
CA TRP A 217 5.52 43.11 4.39
C TRP A 217 6.65 44.14 4.52
N PHE A 218 7.91 43.68 4.56
CA PHE A 218 9.08 44.55 4.60
C PHE A 218 9.16 45.46 3.37
N LEU A 219 8.94 44.92 2.17
CA LEU A 219 8.91 45.71 0.94
C LEU A 219 7.84 46.80 0.97
N ARG A 220 6.63 46.48 1.47
CA ARG A 220 5.57 47.49 1.65
C ARG A 220 5.97 48.59 2.63
N LEU A 221 6.59 48.21 3.75
CA LEU A 221 7.09 49.17 4.74
C LEU A 221 8.12 50.11 4.11
N VAL A 222 9.09 49.57 3.38
CA VAL A 222 10.11 50.35 2.66
C VAL A 222 9.46 51.31 1.66
N THR A 223 8.49 50.85 0.87
CA THR A 223 7.78 51.72 -0.09
C THR A 223 7.06 52.86 0.61
N VAL A 224 6.39 52.60 1.74
CA VAL A 224 5.70 53.66 2.53
C VAL A 224 6.70 54.66 3.10
N ILE A 225 7.84 54.19 3.63
CA ILE A 225 8.90 55.07 4.16
C ILE A 225 9.46 55.97 3.06
N ILE A 226 9.75 55.41 1.87
CA ILE A 226 10.25 56.19 0.73
C ILE A 226 9.25 57.29 0.33
N PHE A 227 7.95 56.98 0.30
CA PHE A 227 6.89 57.93 -0.04
C PHE A 227 6.67 59.04 1.01
N ILE A 228 7.08 58.82 2.26
CA ILE A 228 7.01 59.85 3.32
C ILE A 228 8.22 60.79 3.24
N ILE A 229 9.38 60.28 2.81
CA ILE A 229 10.64 61.03 2.76
C ILE A 229 10.74 61.91 1.50
N TYR A 230 10.21 61.44 0.36
CA TYR A 230 10.26 62.11 -0.94
C TYR A 230 8.89 62.64 -1.35
#